data_AF-A0A8S1XBB1-F1
#
_entry.id   AF-A0A8S1XBB1-F1
#
_cell.length_a   1.000
_cell.length_b   1.000
_cell.length_c   1.000
_cell.angle_alpha   90.00
_cell.angle_beta   90.00
_cell.angle_gamma   90.00
#
_symmetry.space_group_name_H-M   'P 1'
#
loop_
_entity.id
_entity.type
_entity.pdbx_description
1 polymer ?
#
loop_
_entity_poly.entity_id
_entity_poly.type
_entity_poly.pdbx_seq_one_letter_code
_entity_poly.pdbx_strand_id
1 'polypeptide(L)'
;MNTLVKSLAGKFSTVALHTALPFTGYKYDDIDTSKSYRLRSLLSEIWDNRIDEGFHMAYEQFIQALSEKDYKFISTIANANLERTLEKYNFQLLNLKNGTKDIVFSDLTLSIGDKSQQCVKMSLFNCVNLDIYGNDNERSEIENVTFRVECYILSQLMLYPTPEAHFESIYHRVMFELKLTQAANTNPDLIKVLLLSSKKRMKYLQNHFIGKQYEWRIMEIDNLNV
;
A
#
# COMPACT_ATOMS: atom_id res chain seq x y z
N MET A 1 -30.06 -21.34 -51.76
CA MET A 1 -29.82 -22.48 -50.85
C MET A 1 -28.34 -22.79 -50.92
N ASN A 2 -27.48 -22.70 -49.91
CA ASN A 2 -27.55 -22.39 -48.49
C ASN A 2 -26.24 -21.66 -48.17
N THR A 3 -26.28 -20.41 -47.70
CA THR A 3 -26.17 -20.03 -46.27
C THR A 3 -24.89 -20.47 -45.56
N LEU A 4 -24.10 -19.44 -45.19
CA LEU A 4 -23.46 -19.29 -43.88
C LEU A 4 -22.20 -20.14 -43.60
N VAL A 5 -21.08 -19.72 -44.17
CA VAL A 5 -19.83 -19.67 -43.37
C VAL A 5 -19.86 -18.36 -42.58
N LYS A 6 -20.76 -18.29 -41.58
CA LYS A 6 -20.69 -17.25 -40.55
C LYS A 6 -19.53 -17.63 -39.66
N SER A 7 -18.45 -16.86 -39.79
CA SER A 7 -17.58 -16.42 -38.70
C SER A 7 -17.87 -17.14 -37.37
N LEU A 8 -17.07 -18.16 -37.08
CA LEU A 8 -16.84 -18.66 -35.72
C LEU A 8 -15.96 -17.67 -34.92
N ALA A 9 -16.07 -16.37 -35.18
CA ALA A 9 -15.94 -15.34 -34.15
C ALA A 9 -17.15 -15.43 -33.20
N GLY A 10 -17.38 -16.63 -32.68
CA GLY A 10 -18.30 -16.88 -31.59
C GLY A 10 -17.64 -16.27 -30.37
N LYS A 11 -18.00 -15.01 -30.09
CA LYS A 11 -18.11 -14.41 -28.77
C LYS A 11 -17.57 -15.31 -27.66
N PHE A 12 -16.25 -15.38 -27.51
CA PHE A 12 -15.70 -15.57 -26.19
C PHE A 12 -16.02 -14.28 -25.48
N SER A 13 -17.14 -14.31 -24.75
CA SER A 13 -17.48 -13.28 -23.81
C SER A 13 -16.22 -12.97 -23.00
N THR A 14 -15.81 -11.71 -23.03
CA THR A 14 -14.85 -11.06 -22.11
C THR A 14 -15.11 -11.39 -20.63
N VAL A 15 -16.21 -12.07 -20.32
CA VAL A 15 -16.65 -12.54 -19.02
C VAL A 15 -15.93 -13.83 -18.56
N ALA A 16 -15.25 -14.58 -19.44
CA ALA A 16 -14.61 -15.85 -19.07
C ALA A 16 -13.08 -15.79 -18.84
N LEU A 17 -12.46 -14.60 -18.89
CA LEU A 17 -11.03 -14.41 -18.56
C LEU A 17 -10.80 -13.68 -17.24
N HIS A 18 -11.83 -13.51 -16.41
CA HIS A 18 -11.73 -12.99 -15.04
C HIS A 18 -11.53 -14.11 -13.99
N THR A 19 -11.33 -15.35 -14.42
CA THR A 19 -10.87 -16.41 -13.52
C THR A 19 -9.38 -16.21 -13.21
N ALA A 20 -9.13 -15.63 -12.03
CA ALA A 20 -7.91 -15.73 -11.22
C ALA A 20 -6.64 -15.02 -11.72
N LEU A 21 -6.76 -13.74 -12.11
CA LEU A 21 -5.59 -12.85 -12.06
C LEU A 21 -5.45 -12.34 -10.62
N PRO A 22 -4.28 -12.50 -9.96
CA PRO A 22 -4.09 -12.00 -8.59
C PRO A 22 -4.12 -10.46 -8.56
N PHE A 23 -3.69 -9.80 -9.64
CA PHE A 23 -3.70 -8.34 -9.73
C PHE A 23 -4.92 -7.86 -10.52
N THR A 24 -5.77 -7.06 -9.87
CA THR A 24 -6.97 -6.49 -10.48
C THR A 24 -6.64 -5.25 -11.30
N GLY A 25 -5.68 -4.44 -10.84
CA GLY A 25 -5.33 -3.18 -11.48
C GLY A 25 -6.46 -2.14 -11.48
N TYR A 26 -6.09 -0.87 -11.53
CA TYR A 26 -7.02 0.26 -11.53
C TYR A 26 -6.67 1.22 -12.67
N LYS A 27 -7.68 1.74 -13.38
CA LYS A 27 -7.47 2.87 -14.29
C LYS A 27 -7.40 4.16 -13.48
N TYR A 28 -6.72 5.17 -14.01
CA TYR A 28 -6.61 6.46 -13.34
C TYR A 28 -7.98 7.08 -13.00
N ASP A 29 -8.93 6.99 -13.93
CA ASP A 29 -10.28 7.54 -13.76
C ASP A 29 -11.09 6.83 -12.65
N ASP A 30 -10.68 5.63 -12.25
CA ASP A 30 -11.32 4.87 -11.16
C ASP A 30 -10.74 5.22 -9.77
N ILE A 31 -9.67 6.03 -9.71
CA ILE A 31 -8.97 6.40 -8.48
C ILE A 31 -9.47 7.75 -7.98
N ASP A 32 -9.87 7.83 -6.70
CA ASP A 32 -10.14 9.11 -6.03
C ASP A 32 -8.83 9.86 -5.78
N THR A 33 -8.50 10.79 -6.67
CA THR A 33 -7.28 11.60 -6.62
C THR A 33 -7.43 12.87 -5.77
N SER A 34 -8.64 13.17 -5.28
CA SER A 34 -8.97 14.47 -4.67
C SER A 34 -8.13 14.83 -3.45
N LYS A 35 -7.57 13.83 -2.77
CA LYS A 35 -6.78 13.96 -1.54
C LYS A 35 -5.27 13.79 -1.75
N SER A 36 -4.84 13.26 -2.91
CA SER A 36 -3.47 12.82 -3.15
C SER A 36 -2.43 13.93 -2.94
N TYR A 37 -2.67 15.12 -3.50
CA TYR A 37 -1.73 16.24 -3.36
C TYR A 37 -1.50 16.63 -1.89
N ARG A 38 -2.58 16.72 -1.12
CA ARG A 38 -2.53 17.07 0.31
C ARG A 38 -1.86 15.98 1.13
N LEU A 39 -2.14 14.70 0.84
CA LEU A 39 -1.46 13.57 1.46
C LEU A 39 0.04 13.56 1.15
N ARG A 40 0.42 13.79 -0.10
CA ARG A 40 1.83 13.89 -0.52
C ARG A 40 2.55 14.99 0.24
N SER A 41 1.93 16.16 0.39
CA SER A 41 2.49 17.26 1.19
C SER A 41 2.70 16.84 2.64
N LEU A 42 1.70 16.22 3.27
CA LEU A 42 1.79 15.74 4.66
C LEU A 42 2.87 14.67 4.85
N LEU A 43 2.97 13.71 3.93
CA LEU A 43 3.98 12.67 3.96
C LEU A 43 5.39 13.25 3.80
N SER A 44 5.56 14.18 2.86
CA SER A 44 6.84 14.88 2.65
C SER A 44 7.26 15.70 3.88
N GLU A 45 6.29 16.28 4.59
CA GLU A 45 6.54 16.95 5.85
C GLU A 45 7.02 15.98 6.93
N ILE A 46 6.50 14.75 7.02
CA ILE A 46 6.87 13.82 8.10
C ILE A 46 8.15 13.04 7.77
N TRP A 47 8.31 12.57 6.53
CA TRP A 47 9.32 11.57 6.14
C TRP A 47 10.26 12.02 5.02
N ASP A 48 10.33 13.34 4.74
CA ASP A 48 11.12 13.91 3.63
C ASP A 48 10.47 13.68 2.24
N ASN A 49 10.87 14.48 1.26
CA ASN A 49 10.34 14.48 -0.10
C ASN A 49 10.71 13.23 -0.93
N ARG A 50 11.51 12.31 -0.36
CA ARG A 50 11.95 11.07 -1.00
C ARG A 50 10.99 9.90 -0.81
N ILE A 51 9.89 10.08 -0.07
CA ILE A 51 8.95 8.99 0.21
C ILE A 51 8.33 8.42 -1.08
N ASP A 52 8.06 9.26 -2.08
CA ASP A 52 7.51 8.85 -3.37
C ASP A 52 8.47 7.91 -4.11
N GLU A 53 9.75 8.31 -4.20
CA GLU A 53 10.80 7.51 -4.82
C GLU A 53 11.02 6.19 -4.07
N GLY A 54 11.03 6.25 -2.73
CA GLY A 54 11.17 5.07 -1.88
C GLY A 54 10.05 4.05 -2.09
N PHE A 55 8.79 4.49 -2.17
CA PHE A 55 7.65 3.61 -2.40
C PHE A 55 7.64 3.04 -3.83
N HIS A 56 7.98 3.84 -4.83
CA HIS A 56 8.16 3.34 -6.19
C HIS A 56 9.26 2.28 -6.27
N MET A 57 10.43 2.53 -5.68
CA MET A 57 11.54 1.59 -5.67
C MET A 57 11.19 0.29 -4.94
N ALA A 58 10.55 0.38 -3.77
CA ALA A 58 10.13 -0.78 -3.02
C ALA A 58 9.13 -1.65 -3.81
N TYR A 59 8.15 -1.01 -4.46
CA TYR A 59 7.21 -1.71 -5.33
C TYR A 59 7.90 -2.37 -6.52
N GLU A 60 8.78 -1.67 -7.24
CA GLU A 60 9.48 -2.22 -8.39
C GLU A 60 10.39 -3.40 -8.03
N GLN A 61 11.16 -3.28 -6.95
CA GLN A 61 12.00 -4.36 -6.44
C GLN A 61 11.17 -5.56 -5.98
N PHE A 62 10.02 -5.33 -5.36
CA PHE A 62 9.10 -6.39 -4.98
C PHE A 62 8.57 -7.17 -6.19
N ILE A 63 8.09 -6.44 -7.20
CA ILE A 63 7.56 -7.02 -8.44
C ILE A 63 8.65 -7.79 -9.19
N GLN A 64 9.87 -7.26 -9.26
CA GLN A 64 11.00 -7.98 -9.84
C GLN A 64 11.33 -9.26 -9.06
N ALA A 65 11.42 -9.19 -7.73
CA ALA A 65 11.71 -10.34 -6.89
C ALA A 65 10.66 -11.46 -7.01
N LEU A 66 9.38 -11.11 -7.19
CA LEU A 66 8.32 -12.08 -7.47
C LEU A 66 8.55 -12.83 -8.78
N SER A 67 8.99 -12.14 -9.82
CA SER A 67 9.28 -12.78 -11.12
C SER A 67 10.51 -13.69 -11.06
N GLU A 68 11.49 -13.33 -10.23
CA GLU A 68 12.74 -14.08 -10.03
C GLU A 68 12.61 -15.19 -8.95
N LYS A 69 11.48 -15.23 -8.23
CA LYS A 69 11.23 -16.12 -7.08
C LYS A 69 12.24 -15.92 -5.94
N ASP A 70 12.68 -14.68 -5.73
CA ASP A 70 13.56 -14.32 -4.60
C ASP A 70 12.74 -14.09 -3.32
N TYR A 71 12.23 -15.19 -2.76
CA TYR A 71 11.45 -15.17 -1.52
C TYR A 71 12.26 -14.68 -0.31
N LYS A 72 13.59 -14.87 -0.35
CA LYS A 72 14.46 -14.34 0.69
C LYS A 72 14.37 -12.82 0.74
N PHE A 73 14.47 -12.15 -0.41
CA PHE A 73 14.27 -10.70 -0.47
C PHE A 73 12.84 -10.29 -0.16
N ILE A 74 11.83 -10.98 -0.72
CA ILE A 74 10.41 -10.68 -0.46
C ILE A 74 10.11 -10.66 1.04
N SER A 75 10.60 -11.64 1.79
CA SER A 75 10.40 -11.74 3.25
C SER A 75 10.96 -10.54 4.04
N THR A 76 11.89 -9.77 3.45
CA THR A 76 12.44 -8.55 4.07
C THR A 76 11.54 -7.32 3.87
N ILE A 77 10.81 -7.25 2.74
CA ILE A 77 10.04 -6.06 2.35
C ILE A 77 8.54 -6.25 2.42
N ALA A 78 8.01 -7.47 2.39
CA ALA A 78 6.58 -7.76 2.42
C ALA A 78 6.19 -8.52 3.69
N ASN A 79 4.91 -8.50 4.08
CA ASN A 79 4.43 -9.33 5.18
C ASN A 79 4.35 -10.83 4.77
N ALA A 80 4.40 -11.72 5.76
CA ALA A 80 4.42 -13.17 5.51
C ALA A 80 3.12 -13.72 4.90
N ASN A 81 1.98 -13.04 5.09
CA ASN A 81 0.70 -13.48 4.54
C ASN A 81 0.60 -13.17 3.04
N LEU A 82 1.05 -11.99 2.62
CA LEU A 82 1.17 -11.61 1.21
C LEU A 82 2.15 -12.54 0.50
N GLU A 83 3.31 -12.80 1.09
CA GLU A 83 4.30 -13.76 0.56
C GLU A 83 3.66 -15.14 0.29
N ARG A 84 3.05 -15.76 1.30
CA ARG A 84 2.37 -17.07 1.17
C ARG A 84 1.24 -17.06 0.14
N THR A 85 0.56 -15.94 -0.03
CA THR A 85 -0.49 -15.78 -1.02
C THR A 85 0.10 -15.79 -2.43
N LEU A 86 1.22 -15.09 -2.61
CA LEU A 86 1.84 -14.87 -3.92
C LEU A 86 2.73 -16.04 -4.37
N GLU A 87 3.30 -16.83 -3.46
CA GLU A 87 4.07 -18.05 -3.75
C GLU A 87 3.34 -19.05 -4.67
N LYS A 88 2.01 -19.02 -4.67
CA LYS A 88 1.17 -19.94 -5.44
C LYS A 88 1.08 -19.59 -6.93
N TYR A 89 1.55 -18.40 -7.32
CA TYR A 89 1.45 -17.89 -8.67
C TYR A 89 2.81 -17.91 -9.37
N ASN A 90 2.77 -18.07 -10.70
CA ASN A 90 3.96 -17.97 -11.53
C ASN A 90 3.90 -16.65 -12.30
N PHE A 91 4.72 -15.70 -11.89
CA PHE A 91 4.72 -14.36 -12.45
C PHE A 91 5.73 -14.21 -13.57
N GLN A 92 5.34 -13.52 -14.65
CA GLN A 92 6.28 -13.02 -15.65
C GLN A 92 6.37 -11.51 -15.53
N LEU A 93 7.61 -11.00 -15.54
CA LEU A 93 7.87 -9.57 -15.55
C LEU A 93 7.72 -9.02 -16.96
N LEU A 94 6.86 -8.03 -17.12
CA LEU A 94 6.79 -7.22 -18.32
C LEU A 94 7.39 -5.85 -18.04
N ASN A 95 8.29 -5.42 -18.93
CA ASN A 95 8.88 -4.09 -18.90
C ASN A 95 8.29 -3.26 -20.05
N LEU A 96 7.45 -2.29 -19.69
CA LEU A 96 6.92 -1.31 -20.62
C LEU A 96 8.00 -0.31 -21.01
N LYS A 97 8.58 -0.48 -22.20
CA LYS A 97 9.47 0.52 -22.79
C LYS A 97 8.71 1.86 -22.90
N ASN A 98 9.18 2.88 -22.19
CA ASN A 98 8.60 4.23 -22.07
C ASN A 98 7.36 4.37 -21.17
N GLY A 99 7.13 3.47 -20.21
CA GLY A 99 6.04 3.66 -19.24
C GLY A 99 6.25 4.89 -18.34
N THR A 100 5.17 5.60 -18.03
CA THR A 100 5.17 6.66 -17.01
C THR A 100 5.24 6.06 -15.62
N LYS A 101 5.92 6.72 -14.68
CA LYS A 101 5.84 6.40 -13.25
C LYS A 101 4.98 7.45 -12.57
N ASP A 102 4.03 7.01 -11.77
CA ASP A 102 3.19 7.91 -10.98
C ASP A 102 2.71 7.23 -9.69
N ILE A 103 2.42 8.03 -8.67
CA ILE A 103 1.89 7.58 -7.39
C ILE A 103 0.75 8.49 -6.93
N VAL A 104 -0.41 7.88 -6.67
CA VAL A 104 -1.58 8.58 -6.13
C VAL A 104 -1.82 8.12 -4.70
N PHE A 105 -1.74 9.03 -3.73
CA PHE A 105 -2.00 8.71 -2.34
C PHE A 105 -3.50 8.71 -2.05
N SER A 106 -3.97 7.64 -1.41
CA SER A 106 -5.39 7.38 -1.12
C SER A 106 -5.71 7.71 0.34
N ASP A 107 -4.94 7.14 1.28
CA ASP A 107 -5.15 7.32 2.71
C ASP A 107 -3.84 7.22 3.51
N LEU A 108 -3.86 7.83 4.70
CA LEU A 108 -2.80 7.74 5.70
C LEU A 108 -3.46 7.53 7.08
N THR A 109 -3.26 6.35 7.64
CA THR A 109 -3.83 5.93 8.91
C THR A 109 -2.75 5.72 9.96
N LEU A 110 -2.98 6.24 11.17
CA LEU A 110 -2.25 5.86 12.38
C LEU A 110 -3.12 4.92 13.21
N SER A 111 -2.58 3.78 13.62
CA SER A 111 -3.23 2.85 14.54
C SER A 111 -2.42 2.70 15.82
N ILE A 112 -3.06 2.77 16.98
CA ILE A 112 -2.48 2.50 18.29
C ILE A 112 -3.31 1.39 18.93
N GLY A 113 -2.70 0.24 19.19
CA GLY A 113 -3.31 -0.93 19.78
C GLY A 113 -2.68 -1.30 21.13
N ASP A 114 -3.50 -1.85 22.01
CA ASP A 114 -3.10 -2.29 23.35
C ASP A 114 -3.40 -3.80 23.59
N LYS A 115 -3.04 -4.32 24.77
CA LYS A 115 -3.25 -5.73 25.16
C LYS A 115 -4.71 -6.15 25.20
N SER A 116 -5.64 -5.20 25.33
CA SER A 116 -7.08 -5.45 25.39
C SER A 116 -7.73 -5.58 24.01
N GLN A 117 -6.93 -5.57 22.93
CA GLN A 117 -7.37 -5.51 21.53
C GLN A 117 -8.13 -4.22 21.18
N GLN A 118 -8.08 -3.21 22.04
CA GLN A 118 -8.61 -1.89 21.74
C GLN A 118 -7.66 -1.20 20.77
N CYS A 119 -8.20 -0.75 19.63
CA CYS A 119 -7.43 -0.09 18.59
C CYS A 119 -8.01 1.30 18.32
N VAL A 120 -7.20 2.31 18.56
CA VAL A 120 -7.48 3.68 18.16
C VAL A 120 -6.97 3.86 16.74
N LYS A 121 -7.88 4.13 15.80
CA LYS A 121 -7.53 4.47 14.42
C LYS A 121 -7.82 5.93 14.16
N MET A 122 -6.90 6.57 13.46
CA MET A 122 -7.04 7.96 13.09
C MET A 122 -6.52 8.16 11.67
N SER A 123 -7.39 8.66 10.79
CA SER A 123 -6.94 9.21 9.51
C SER A 123 -6.22 10.52 9.80
N LEU A 124 -4.92 10.55 9.53
CA LEU A 124 -4.10 11.74 9.75
C LEU A 124 -4.45 12.85 8.76
N PHE A 125 -5.06 12.48 7.63
CA PHE A 125 -5.60 13.40 6.65
C PHE A 125 -6.77 14.21 7.20
N ASN A 126 -7.70 13.55 7.88
CA ASN A 126 -8.91 14.19 8.35
C ASN A 126 -8.74 14.89 9.69
N CYS A 127 -7.72 14.57 10.52
CA CYS A 127 -7.43 15.22 11.82
C CYS A 127 -8.65 15.42 12.77
N VAL A 128 -9.81 14.81 12.50
CA VAL A 128 -11.10 15.21 13.08
C VAL A 128 -11.80 14.05 13.78
N ASN A 129 -11.57 12.80 13.38
CA ASN A 129 -12.18 11.64 14.06
C ASN A 129 -11.10 10.76 14.67
N LEU A 130 -10.87 10.98 15.96
CA LEU A 130 -10.22 10.03 16.85
C LEU A 130 -11.32 9.07 17.30
N ASP A 131 -11.51 7.96 16.60
CA ASP A 131 -12.36 6.88 17.09
C ASP A 131 -11.55 6.15 18.18
N ILE A 132 -11.64 6.70 19.39
CA ILE A 132 -11.07 6.09 20.59
C ILE A 132 -12.04 5.00 21.02
N TYR A 133 -11.79 3.78 20.56
CA TYR A 133 -12.41 2.60 21.17
C TYR A 133 -11.62 2.26 22.42
N GLY A 134 -12.07 2.72 23.59
CA GLY A 134 -11.47 2.33 24.85
C GLY A 134 -11.77 3.26 26.01
N ASN A 135 -11.91 2.68 27.20
CA ASN A 135 -12.13 3.41 28.44
C ASN A 135 -10.79 3.96 28.93
N ASP A 136 -10.65 5.28 29.13
CA ASP A 136 -9.37 5.91 29.49
C ASP A 136 -8.74 5.37 30.79
N ASN A 137 -9.55 4.71 31.64
CA ASN A 137 -9.12 4.10 32.90
C ASN A 137 -8.54 2.68 32.74
N GLU A 138 -8.58 2.08 31.55
CA GLU A 138 -8.14 0.69 31.30
C GLU A 138 -6.99 0.59 30.28
N ARG A 139 -6.36 1.71 29.91
CA ARG A 139 -5.26 1.67 28.93
C ARG A 139 -4.12 0.78 29.44
N SER A 140 -4.05 -0.39 28.82
CA SER A 140 -2.98 -1.36 29.04
C SER A 140 -1.68 -0.89 28.36
N GLU A 141 -0.57 -1.58 28.64
CA GLU A 141 0.69 -1.35 27.93
C GLU A 141 0.47 -1.40 26.41
N ILE A 142 0.93 -0.38 25.71
CA ILE A 142 0.76 -0.29 24.26
C ILE A 142 1.61 -1.35 23.58
N GLU A 143 0.97 -2.15 22.74
CA GLU A 143 1.64 -3.25 22.03
C GLU A 143 1.83 -2.95 20.56
N ASN A 144 1.05 -2.03 19.99
CA ASN A 144 1.14 -1.72 18.56
C ASN A 144 1.00 -0.23 18.29
N VAL A 145 1.98 0.34 17.60
CA VAL A 145 1.87 1.67 16.98
C VAL A 145 2.26 1.52 15.52
N THR A 146 1.34 1.81 14.60
CA THR A 146 1.59 1.63 13.16
C THR A 146 1.10 2.80 12.35
N PHE A 147 1.90 3.20 11.36
CA PHE A 147 1.44 4.04 10.26
C PHE A 147 1.17 3.15 9.05
N ARG A 148 0.07 3.44 8.35
CA ARG A 148 -0.27 2.81 7.09
C ARG A 148 -0.52 3.86 6.03
N VAL A 149 0.12 3.68 4.88
CA VAL A 149 -0.13 4.50 3.69
C VAL A 149 -0.73 3.61 2.63
N GLU A 150 -1.89 4.01 2.14
CA GLU A 150 -2.48 3.42 0.94
C GLU A 150 -2.19 4.33 -0.24
N CYS A 151 -1.67 3.75 -1.32
CA CYS A 151 -1.44 4.46 -2.56
C CYS A 151 -1.71 3.57 -3.78
N TYR A 152 -1.83 4.21 -4.93
CA TYR A 152 -1.92 3.58 -6.23
C TYR A 152 -0.63 3.89 -6.98
N ILE A 153 0.09 2.85 -7.41
CA ILE A 153 1.39 2.97 -8.07
C ILE A 153 1.26 2.55 -9.52
N LEU A 154 1.61 3.46 -10.43
CA LEU A 154 1.88 3.18 -11.83
C LEU A 154 3.39 2.99 -12.00
N SER A 155 3.80 1.83 -12.53
CA SER A 155 5.20 1.52 -12.82
C SER A 155 5.35 1.02 -14.26
N GLN A 156 6.59 1.10 -14.75
CA GLN A 156 7.02 0.45 -15.99
C GLN A 156 7.05 -1.08 -15.86
N LEU A 157 7.15 -1.60 -14.64
CA LEU A 157 7.13 -3.02 -14.34
C LEU A 157 5.70 -3.47 -14.03
N MET A 158 5.22 -4.47 -14.75
CA MET A 158 3.96 -5.14 -14.47
C MET A 158 4.17 -6.64 -14.33
N LEU A 159 3.39 -7.25 -13.42
CA LEU A 159 3.28 -8.70 -13.33
C LEU A 159 2.13 -9.18 -14.17
N TYR A 160 2.42 -10.10 -15.08
CA TYR A 160 1.44 -10.61 -16.01
C TYR A 160 1.54 -12.14 -16.10
N PRO A 161 0.41 -12.90 -16.17
CA PRO A 161 0.47 -14.34 -16.37
C PRO A 161 0.49 -14.83 -17.83
N THR A 162 0.01 -14.08 -18.84
CA THR A 162 0.12 -14.41 -20.29
C THR A 162 0.14 -13.22 -21.32
N PRO A 163 0.97 -13.22 -22.37
CA PRO A 163 1.43 -12.03 -23.12
C PRO A 163 0.43 -11.21 -24.01
N GLU A 164 -0.90 -11.37 -23.93
CA GLU A 164 -1.82 -10.91 -25.00
C GLU A 164 -2.80 -9.75 -24.65
N ALA A 165 -2.60 -8.99 -23.56
CA ALA A 165 -3.43 -7.81 -23.31
C ALA A 165 -2.83 -6.50 -23.87
N HIS A 166 -3.71 -5.68 -24.43
CA HIS A 166 -3.41 -4.29 -24.75
C HIS A 166 -3.18 -3.50 -23.44
N PHE A 167 -1.97 -2.94 -23.27
CA PHE A 167 -1.56 -2.24 -22.05
C PHE A 167 -2.13 -0.83 -22.01
N GLU A 168 -3.18 -0.62 -21.23
CA GLU A 168 -3.48 0.69 -20.66
C GLU A 168 -2.56 0.92 -19.44
N SER A 169 -2.33 2.18 -19.06
CA SER A 169 -1.59 2.51 -17.83
C SER A 169 -2.38 2.05 -16.61
N ILE A 170 -2.02 0.88 -16.08
CA ILE A 170 -2.67 0.26 -14.92
C ILE A 170 -1.93 0.66 -13.65
N TYR A 171 -2.66 1.20 -12.68
CA TYR A 171 -2.19 1.43 -11.33
C TYR A 171 -2.45 0.20 -10.47
N HIS A 172 -1.53 -0.11 -9.57
CA HIS A 172 -1.73 -1.13 -8.54
C HIS A 172 -1.96 -0.48 -7.18
N ARG A 173 -2.98 -0.91 -6.45
CA ARG A 173 -3.23 -0.46 -5.08
C ARG A 173 -2.21 -1.14 -4.18
N VAL A 174 -1.45 -0.39 -3.40
CA VAL A 174 -0.42 -0.89 -2.49
C VAL A 174 -0.62 -0.29 -1.11
N MET A 175 -0.52 -1.13 -0.08
CA MET A 175 -0.53 -0.71 1.32
C MET A 175 0.86 -0.87 1.92
N PHE A 176 1.46 0.24 2.35
CA PHE A 176 2.71 0.24 3.11
C PHE A 176 2.43 0.39 4.60
N GLU A 177 3.13 -0.35 5.45
CA GLU A 177 3.06 -0.23 6.91
C GLU A 177 4.44 0.03 7.50
N LEU A 178 4.46 0.97 8.45
CA LEU A 178 5.59 1.23 9.33
C LEU A 178 5.20 0.89 10.76
N LYS A 179 5.88 -0.10 11.35
CA LYS A 179 5.73 -0.49 12.76
C LYS A 179 6.66 0.32 13.65
N LEU A 180 6.10 0.91 14.70
CA LEU A 180 6.80 1.77 15.66
C LEU A 180 6.68 1.31 17.10
N THR A 181 6.13 0.13 17.35
CA THR A 181 5.94 -0.43 18.69
C THR A 181 7.20 -0.30 19.56
N GLN A 182 8.36 -0.68 19.06
CA GLN A 182 9.60 -0.61 19.85
C GLN A 182 10.02 0.83 20.17
N ALA A 183 9.86 1.75 19.20
CA ALA A 183 10.09 3.18 19.41
C ALA A 183 9.07 3.79 20.40
N ALA A 184 7.82 3.33 20.37
CA ALA A 184 6.77 3.74 21.30
C ALA A 184 7.02 3.24 22.73
N ASN A 185 7.45 1.99 22.88
CA ASN A 185 7.77 1.39 24.17
C ASN A 185 8.97 2.06 24.84
N THR A 186 9.94 2.50 24.04
CA THR A 186 11.13 3.21 24.52
C THR A 186 10.92 4.72 24.66
N ASN A 187 9.82 5.26 24.13
CA ASN A 187 9.48 6.68 24.19
C ASN A 187 8.00 6.90 24.57
N PRO A 188 7.67 6.91 25.86
CA PRO A 188 6.29 7.10 26.35
C PRO A 188 5.65 8.42 25.88
N ASP A 189 6.46 9.42 25.52
CA ASP A 189 5.98 10.70 25.01
C ASP A 189 5.50 10.62 23.56
N LEU A 190 5.94 9.62 22.78
CA LEU A 190 5.46 9.40 21.41
C LEU A 190 3.93 9.26 21.39
N ILE A 191 3.39 8.40 22.25
CA ILE A 191 1.95 8.14 22.33
C ILE A 191 1.19 9.37 22.80
N LYS A 192 1.67 10.02 23.87
CA LYS A 192 1.04 11.24 24.39
C LYS A 192 0.98 12.32 23.31
N VAL A 193 2.04 12.46 22.52
CA VAL A 193 2.13 13.47 21.46
C VAL A 193 1.28 13.12 20.23
N LEU A 194 1.17 11.84 19.88
CA LEU A 194 0.25 11.36 18.84
C LEU A 194 -1.22 11.67 19.17
N LEU A 195 -1.55 11.85 20.44
CA LEU A 195 -2.88 12.23 20.93
C LEU A 195 -3.07 13.77 21.07
N LEU A 196 -2.02 14.58 20.96
CA LEU A 196 -2.13 16.05 21.05
C LEU A 196 -2.80 16.67 19.82
N SER A 197 -3.21 17.93 19.93
CA SER A 197 -3.71 18.75 18.81
C SER A 197 -2.77 18.73 17.60
N SER A 198 -3.34 18.81 16.39
CA SER A 198 -2.65 18.64 15.09
C SER A 198 -1.31 19.40 14.97
N LYS A 199 -1.24 20.69 15.34
CA LYS A 199 -0.02 21.49 15.18
C LYS A 199 1.17 20.99 16.02
N LYS A 200 0.92 20.64 17.30
CA LYS A 200 1.97 20.12 18.20
C LYS A 200 2.41 18.72 17.78
N ARG A 201 1.45 17.90 17.36
CA ARG A 201 1.68 16.57 16.81
C ARG A 201 2.58 16.60 15.59
N MET A 202 2.26 17.46 14.61
CA MET A 202 3.05 17.55 13.37
C MET A 202 4.49 17.96 13.61
N LYS A 203 4.72 18.96 14.46
CA LYS A 203 6.09 19.39 14.82
C LYS A 203 6.89 18.25 15.46
N TYR A 204 6.26 17.42 16.28
CA TYR A 204 6.93 16.27 16.88
C TYR A 204 7.21 15.18 15.86
N LEU A 205 6.23 14.84 15.01
CA LEU A 205 6.41 13.86 13.94
C LEU A 205 7.58 14.25 13.05
N GLN A 206 7.64 15.49 12.59
CA GLN A 206 8.77 16.04 11.84
C GLN A 206 10.11 15.79 12.54
N ASN A 207 10.24 16.21 13.80
CA ASN A 207 11.48 16.05 14.55
C ASN A 207 11.86 14.58 14.83
N HIS A 208 10.87 13.70 14.90
CA HIS A 208 11.09 12.30 15.23
C HIS A 208 11.39 11.44 14.01
N PHE A 209 10.80 11.74 12.85
CA PHE A 209 10.85 10.91 11.65
C PHE A 209 11.83 11.40 10.59
N ILE A 210 11.99 12.72 10.41
CA ILE A 210 12.91 13.26 9.40
C ILE A 210 14.34 12.81 9.69
N GLY A 211 15.00 12.26 8.67
CA GLY A 211 16.41 11.85 8.72
C GLY A 211 16.66 10.51 9.42
N LYS A 212 15.63 9.85 9.96
CA LYS A 212 15.75 8.50 10.51
C LYS A 212 15.39 7.46 9.47
N GLN A 213 16.09 6.32 9.53
CA GLN A 213 15.77 5.15 8.71
C GLN A 213 14.70 4.33 9.43
N TYR A 214 13.57 4.18 8.76
CA TYR A 214 12.44 3.37 9.21
C TYR A 214 12.09 2.37 8.12
N GLU A 215 11.92 1.11 8.51
CA GLU A 215 11.61 0.03 7.58
C GLU A 215 10.11 0.01 7.30
N TRP A 216 9.74 0.42 6.10
CA TRP A 216 8.40 0.24 5.56
C TRP A 216 8.27 -1.15 4.96
N ARG A 217 7.09 -1.77 5.15
CA ARG A 217 6.77 -3.07 4.56
C ARG A 217 5.52 -2.99 3.70
N ILE A 218 5.51 -3.73 2.61
CA ILE A 218 4.34 -3.95 1.77
C ILE A 218 3.44 -4.97 2.46
N MET A 219 2.22 -4.55 2.78
CA MET A 219 1.25 -5.37 3.48
C MET A 219 0.23 -6.00 2.55
N GLU A 220 -0.06 -5.34 1.44
CA GLU A 220 -1.15 -5.70 0.54
C GLU A 220 -0.91 -5.10 -0.83
N ILE A 221 -1.30 -5.82 -1.89
CA ILE A 221 -1.37 -5.29 -3.25
C ILE A 221 -2.66 -5.76 -3.91
N ASP A 222 -3.41 -4.85 -4.55
CA ASP A 222 -4.64 -5.16 -5.30
C ASP A 222 -5.67 -5.99 -4.54
N ASN A 223 -5.77 -5.77 -3.22
CA ASN A 223 -6.61 -6.52 -2.27
C ASN A 223 -6.15 -7.97 -2.01
N LEU A 224 -4.94 -8.34 -2.44
CA LEU A 224 -4.27 -9.57 -2.03
C LEU A 224 -3.67 -9.36 -0.64
N ASN A 225 -4.39 -9.79 0.38
CA ASN A 225 -3.90 -9.88 1.75
C ASN A 225 -4.79 -10.91 2.47
N VAL A 226 -4.52 -12.19 2.24
CA VAL A 226 -5.29 -13.29 2.83
C VAL A 226 -4.70 -13.69 4.17
#